data_AF-A0A2A9EWN2-F1
#
_entry.id   AF-A0A2A9EWN2-F1
#
_cell.length_a   1.000
_cell.length_b   1.000
_cell.length_c   1.000
_cell.angle_alpha   90.00
_cell.angle_beta   90.00
_cell.angle_gamma   90.00
#
_symmetry.space_group_name_H-M   'P 1'
#
loop_
_entity.id
_entity.type
_entity.pdbx_description
1 polymer ?
#
loop_
_entity_poly.entity_id
_entity_poly.type
_entity_poly.pdbx_seq_one_letter_code
_entity_poly.pdbx_strand_id
1 'polypeptide(L)'
;MTTSTAPLTIWPPVAPEAPPADRTVHVLSAAATPTCNSTLTGTAATTCAAYTTYSRYLAMGGSALMVAAISADTALTKAGQREAAQDVWAACGAVYTVVQGMDQAFLQAIADLDAGQPFAPVDPPSNLPDFPSAPSGNDAVTTVIDSIWTLVADAVQLVLAKVADGPLKIALEGSLAQGQKAFEYLAPILDKYFGTPSS
;
A
#
# COMPACT_ATOMS: atom_id res chain seq x y z
N MET A 1 13.56 0.59 33.89
CA MET A 1 13.27 0.39 32.45
C MET A 1 12.49 1.59 31.98
N THR A 2 13.10 2.48 31.21
CA THR A 2 12.49 3.68 30.64
C THR A 2 12.07 3.36 29.22
N THR A 3 10.77 3.23 28.99
CA THR A 3 10.16 3.23 27.66
C THR A 3 10.42 4.60 27.03
N SER A 4 11.24 4.63 25.98
CA SER A 4 11.49 5.85 25.22
C SER A 4 10.29 6.12 24.29
N THR A 5 9.68 7.27 24.50
CA THR A 5 8.51 7.80 23.79
C THR A 5 8.91 8.67 22.59
N ALA A 6 9.96 8.30 21.84
CA ALA A 6 10.24 9.01 20.61
C ALA A 6 9.05 8.78 19.66
N PRO A 7 8.26 9.83 19.32
CA PRO A 7 7.16 9.64 18.40
C PRO A 7 7.77 9.29 17.05
N LEU A 8 7.37 8.16 16.48
CA LEU A 8 7.45 8.00 15.03
C LEU A 8 6.83 9.25 14.44
N THR A 9 7.51 9.87 13.48
CA THR A 9 6.96 11.02 12.79
C THR A 9 5.70 10.53 12.10
N ILE A 10 4.56 10.75 12.74
CA ILE A 10 3.25 10.40 12.20
C ILE A 10 3.16 11.25 10.94
N TRP A 11 3.24 10.61 9.78
CA TRP A 11 2.98 11.31 8.54
C TRP A 11 1.60 11.94 8.71
N PRO A 12 1.46 13.26 8.51
CA PRO A 12 0.15 13.88 8.60
C PRO A 12 -0.82 13.07 7.73
N PRO A 13 -2.10 12.93 8.14
CA PRO A 13 -3.09 12.31 7.27
C PRO A 13 -2.91 12.94 5.90
N VAL A 14 -2.63 12.11 4.90
CA VAL A 14 -2.59 12.58 3.53
C VAL A 14 -4.04 12.98 3.27
N ALA A 15 -4.35 14.26 3.49
CA ALA A 15 -5.54 14.85 2.91
C ALA A 15 -5.48 14.40 1.45
N PRO A 16 -6.55 13.84 0.86
CA PRO A 16 -6.54 13.45 -0.53
C PRO A 16 -6.15 14.70 -1.31
N GLU A 17 -4.85 14.79 -1.67
CA GLU A 17 -4.33 15.91 -2.40
C GLU A 17 -5.07 15.85 -3.73
N ALA A 18 -5.54 17.00 -4.18
CA ALA A 18 -6.07 17.11 -5.53
C ALA A 18 -5.09 16.37 -6.46
N PRO A 19 -5.61 15.49 -7.33
CA PRO A 19 -4.75 14.63 -8.11
C PRO A 19 -3.66 15.46 -8.79
N PRO A 20 -2.41 14.97 -8.82
CA PRO A 20 -1.33 15.72 -9.43
C PRO A 20 -1.77 16.14 -10.82
N ALA A 21 -1.75 17.45 -11.07
CA ALA A 21 -2.13 18.02 -12.37
C ALA A 21 -1.21 17.51 -13.50
N ASP A 22 -0.07 16.94 -13.13
CA ASP A 22 0.88 16.31 -14.01
C ASP A 22 0.71 14.78 -13.99
N ARG A 23 0.58 14.18 -15.18
CA ARG A 23 0.53 12.72 -15.40
C ARG A 23 1.92 12.09 -15.35
N THR A 24 2.93 12.80 -14.85
CA THR A 24 4.25 12.23 -14.61
C THR A 24 4.16 11.18 -13.52
N VAL A 25 4.11 9.93 -13.98
CA VAL A 25 4.39 8.78 -13.13
C VAL A 25 5.82 8.93 -12.65
N HIS A 26 6.01 9.33 -11.41
CA HIS A 26 7.22 8.94 -10.72
C HIS A 26 7.10 7.43 -10.56
N VAL A 27 7.62 6.68 -11.54
CA VAL A 27 8.04 5.30 -11.30
C VAL A 27 9.14 5.45 -10.27
N LEU A 28 8.76 5.50 -9.00
CA LEU A 28 9.68 5.46 -7.90
C LEU A 28 10.44 4.16 -8.14
N SER A 29 11.71 4.27 -8.49
CA SER A 29 12.60 3.11 -8.48
C SER A 29 12.38 2.47 -7.13
N ALA A 30 11.95 1.20 -7.10
CA ALA A 30 11.79 0.47 -5.86
C ALA A 30 13.01 0.78 -5.00
N ALA A 31 12.82 1.50 -3.89
CA ALA A 31 13.92 1.92 -3.05
C ALA A 31 14.74 0.66 -2.72
N ALA A 32 16.06 0.80 -2.62
CA ALA A 32 16.94 -0.32 -2.34
C ALA A 32 16.34 -1.14 -1.20
N THR A 33 16.14 -2.43 -1.45
CA THR A 33 15.38 -3.28 -0.55
C THR A 33 15.95 -3.14 0.86
N PRO A 34 15.14 -2.77 1.87
CA PRO A 34 15.64 -2.65 3.22
C PRO A 34 16.25 -4.01 3.63
N THR A 35 17.45 -3.95 4.20
CA THR A 35 18.12 -5.12 4.75
C THR A 35 18.33 -4.89 6.23
N CYS A 36 17.81 -5.80 7.04
CA CYS A 36 18.10 -5.84 8.47
C CYS A 36 19.60 -5.81 8.73
N ASN A 37 20.02 -5.08 9.75
CA ASN A 37 21.38 -5.10 10.21
C ASN A 37 21.78 -6.54 10.62
N SER A 38 22.88 -7.03 10.04
CA SER A 38 23.41 -8.38 10.28
C SER A 38 23.77 -8.66 11.74
N THR A 39 23.88 -7.63 12.58
CA THR A 39 24.18 -7.77 14.02
C THR A 39 22.94 -8.01 14.87
N LEU A 40 21.72 -7.87 14.32
CA LEU A 40 20.50 -8.20 15.05
C LEU A 40 20.49 -9.70 15.38
N THR A 41 19.99 -10.04 16.57
CA THR A 41 19.92 -11.42 17.06
C THR A 41 18.56 -11.73 17.68
N GLY A 42 18.25 -13.02 17.81
CA GLY A 42 17.04 -13.52 18.45
C GLY A 42 15.76 -12.91 17.86
N THR A 43 14.85 -12.47 18.74
CA THR A 43 13.54 -11.94 18.35
C THR A 43 13.64 -10.67 17.50
N ALA A 44 14.64 -9.81 17.72
CA ALA A 44 14.80 -8.60 16.92
C ALA A 44 15.11 -8.92 15.46
N ALA A 45 15.97 -9.93 15.22
CA ALA A 45 16.29 -10.39 13.87
C ALA A 45 15.05 -10.99 13.17
N THR A 46 14.26 -11.81 13.87
CA THR A 46 13.05 -12.42 13.28
C THR A 46 11.98 -11.39 12.97
N THR A 47 11.76 -10.42 13.86
CA THR A 47 10.78 -9.34 13.64
C THR A 47 11.21 -8.45 12.48
N CYS A 48 12.49 -8.09 12.40
CA CYS A 48 13.00 -7.30 11.30
C CYS A 48 12.83 -8.03 9.95
N ALA A 49 13.12 -9.33 9.89
CA ALA A 49 12.92 -10.14 8.70
C ALA A 49 11.44 -10.21 8.28
N ALA A 50 10.51 -10.30 9.25
CA ALA A 50 9.08 -10.25 9.00
C ALA A 50 8.68 -8.89 8.39
N TYR A 51 9.05 -7.78 9.00
CA TYR A 51 8.76 -6.43 8.48
C TYR A 51 9.37 -6.18 7.10
N THR A 52 10.58 -6.67 6.85
CA THR A 52 11.22 -6.62 5.53
C THR A 52 10.38 -7.36 4.49
N THR A 53 9.77 -8.48 4.86
CA THR A 53 8.92 -9.25 3.93
C THR A 53 7.60 -8.55 3.66
N TYR A 54 6.94 -8.00 4.69
CA TYR A 54 5.72 -7.20 4.52
C TYR A 54 5.96 -5.94 3.68
N SER A 55 7.06 -5.22 3.92
CA SER A 55 7.45 -4.05 3.12
C SER A 55 7.61 -4.41 1.63
N ARG A 56 8.34 -5.48 1.31
CA ARG A 56 8.48 -5.96 -0.08
C ARG A 56 7.12 -6.28 -0.70
N TYR A 57 6.25 -6.94 0.05
CA TYR A 57 4.91 -7.28 -0.42
C TYR A 57 4.10 -6.02 -0.72
N LEU A 58 4.08 -5.02 0.17
CA LEU A 58 3.39 -3.75 -0.05
C LEU A 58 3.95 -2.97 -1.24
N ALA A 59 5.27 -2.93 -1.41
CA ALA A 59 5.91 -2.29 -2.56
C ALA A 59 5.50 -2.95 -3.89
N MET A 60 5.38 -4.28 -3.92
CA MET A 60 4.83 -5.01 -5.07
C MET A 60 3.36 -4.66 -5.31
N GLY A 61 2.53 -4.61 -4.26
CA GLY A 61 1.13 -4.21 -4.36
C GLY A 61 0.95 -2.80 -4.92
N GLY A 62 1.74 -1.84 -4.45
CA GLY A 62 1.75 -0.48 -4.99
C GLY A 62 2.15 -0.42 -6.46
N SER A 63 3.15 -1.22 -6.87
CA SER A 63 3.57 -1.32 -8.27
C SER A 63 2.47 -1.91 -9.16
N ALA A 64 1.82 -2.98 -8.71
CA ALA A 64 0.72 -3.62 -9.42
C ALA A 64 -0.48 -2.66 -9.60
N LEU A 65 -0.81 -1.89 -8.56
CA LEU A 65 -1.87 -0.88 -8.61
C LEU A 65 -1.57 0.20 -9.66
N MET A 66 -0.33 0.69 -9.74
CA MET A 66 0.06 1.65 -10.77
C MET A 66 -0.03 1.09 -12.19
N VAL A 67 0.38 -0.17 -12.40
CA VAL A 67 0.21 -0.83 -13.70
C VAL A 67 -1.27 -0.94 -14.09
N ALA A 68 -2.14 -1.29 -13.14
CA ALA A 68 -3.58 -1.32 -13.38
C ALA A 68 -4.14 0.08 -13.72
N ALA A 69 -3.72 1.12 -13.00
CA ALA A 69 -4.12 2.51 -13.23
C ALA A 69 -3.70 3.02 -14.63
N ILE A 70 -2.45 2.76 -15.03
CA ILE A 70 -1.93 3.11 -16.37
C ILE A 70 -2.74 2.40 -17.47
N SER A 71 -3.07 1.13 -17.26
CA SER A 71 -3.85 0.35 -18.20
C SER A 71 -5.26 0.94 -18.36
N ALA A 72 -5.89 1.34 -17.24
CA ALA A 72 -7.19 1.98 -17.21
C ALA A 72 -7.21 3.35 -17.92
N ASP A 73 -6.26 4.24 -17.59
CA ASP A 73 -6.15 5.57 -18.22
C ASP A 73 -5.93 5.44 -19.73
N THR A 74 -5.07 4.49 -20.16
CA THR A 74 -4.80 4.24 -21.57
C THR A 74 -6.06 3.79 -22.32
N ALA A 75 -6.83 2.87 -21.72
CA ALA A 75 -8.07 2.36 -22.31
C ALA A 75 -9.12 3.47 -22.47
N LEU A 76 -9.36 4.25 -21.41
CA LEU A 76 -10.35 5.33 -21.40
C LEU A 76 -9.96 6.47 -22.33
N THR A 77 -8.67 6.83 -22.38
CA THR A 77 -8.15 7.85 -23.29
C THR A 77 -8.35 7.44 -24.76
N LYS A 78 -8.09 6.17 -25.11
CA LYS A 78 -8.35 5.66 -26.47
C LYS A 78 -9.84 5.67 -26.83
N ALA A 79 -10.72 5.46 -25.85
CA ALA A 79 -12.17 5.55 -26.03
C ALA A 79 -12.70 6.99 -26.08
N GLY A 80 -11.84 8.01 -25.99
CA GLY A 80 -12.24 9.42 -25.96
C GLY A 80 -12.79 9.89 -24.62
N GLN A 81 -12.72 9.06 -23.57
CA GLN A 81 -13.27 9.33 -22.24
C GLN A 81 -12.21 9.98 -21.33
N ARG A 82 -11.78 11.21 -21.67
CA ARG A 82 -10.66 11.89 -20.99
C ARG A 82 -10.93 12.21 -19.52
N GLU A 83 -12.15 12.64 -19.19
CA GLU A 83 -12.56 12.94 -17.82
C GLU A 83 -12.54 11.67 -16.96
N ALA A 84 -13.10 10.57 -17.47
CA ALA A 84 -13.03 9.25 -16.83
C ALA A 84 -11.58 8.80 -16.58
N ALA A 85 -10.70 9.01 -17.55
CA ALA A 85 -9.29 8.65 -17.43
C ALA A 85 -8.60 9.43 -16.30
N GLN A 86 -8.92 10.72 -16.15
CA GLN A 86 -8.42 11.57 -15.05
C GLN A 86 -8.97 11.13 -13.69
N ASP A 87 -10.26 10.82 -13.60
CA ASP A 87 -10.91 10.37 -12.37
C ASP A 87 -10.30 9.06 -11.85
N VAL A 88 -10.10 8.09 -12.75
CA VAL A 88 -9.50 6.79 -12.41
C VAL A 88 -8.04 6.94 -12.01
N TRP A 89 -7.28 7.77 -12.73
CA TRP A 89 -5.89 8.07 -12.40
C TRP A 89 -5.76 8.68 -11.00
N ALA A 90 -6.58 9.70 -10.71
CA ALA A 90 -6.63 10.38 -9.43
C ALA A 90 -6.90 9.44 -8.27
N ALA A 91 -7.96 8.63 -8.41
CA ALA A 91 -8.42 7.75 -7.35
C ALA A 91 -7.45 6.56 -7.13
N CYS A 92 -6.85 6.00 -8.19
CA CYS A 92 -5.78 5.00 -8.04
C CYS A 92 -4.52 5.59 -7.39
N GLY A 93 -4.19 6.84 -7.71
CA GLY A 93 -3.09 7.58 -7.08
C GLY A 93 -3.28 7.75 -5.57
N ALA A 94 -4.52 8.01 -5.13
CA ALA A 94 -4.83 8.08 -3.69
C ALA A 94 -4.60 6.75 -2.97
N VAL A 95 -5.10 5.64 -3.53
CA VAL A 95 -4.87 4.29 -2.95
C VAL A 95 -3.39 3.94 -2.96
N TYR A 96 -2.66 4.27 -4.03
CA TYR A 96 -1.21 4.07 -4.11
C TYR A 96 -0.46 4.80 -2.99
N THR A 97 -0.77 6.09 -2.76
CA THR A 97 -0.14 6.87 -1.69
C THR A 97 -0.37 6.26 -0.32
N VAL A 98 -1.55 5.69 -0.08
CA VAL A 98 -1.84 4.96 1.17
C VAL A 98 -0.98 3.70 1.30
N VAL A 99 -0.90 2.87 0.26
CA VAL A 99 -0.06 1.65 0.26
C VAL A 99 1.41 2.00 0.47
N GLN A 100 1.88 3.10 -0.14
CA GLN A 100 3.24 3.63 0.11
C GLN A 100 3.41 4.11 1.55
N GLY A 101 2.41 4.77 2.14
CA GLY A 101 2.44 5.17 3.55
C GLY A 101 2.58 3.97 4.50
N MET A 102 1.88 2.86 4.20
CA MET A 102 2.02 1.60 4.94
C MET A 102 3.44 1.02 4.80
N ASP A 103 3.99 0.99 3.58
CA ASP A 103 5.35 0.52 3.32
C ASP A 103 6.39 1.35 4.10
N GLN A 104 6.26 2.68 4.05
CA GLN A 104 7.14 3.59 4.81
C GLN A 104 7.08 3.36 6.32
N ALA A 105 5.91 3.03 6.88
CA ALA A 105 5.79 2.68 8.29
C ALA A 105 6.58 1.40 8.65
N PHE A 106 6.58 0.39 7.77
CA PHE A 106 7.42 -0.79 7.93
C PHE A 106 8.91 -0.48 7.77
N LEU A 107 9.29 0.34 6.78
CA LEU A 107 10.68 0.77 6.58
C LEU A 107 11.23 1.49 7.81
N GLN A 108 10.42 2.36 8.42
CA GLN A 108 10.83 3.05 9.64
C GLN A 108 10.93 2.09 10.83
N ALA A 109 10.01 1.12 10.96
CA ALA A 109 10.12 0.09 12.00
C ALA A 109 11.40 -0.78 11.86
N ILE A 110 11.84 -1.05 10.63
CA ILE A 110 13.12 -1.72 10.35
C ILE A 110 14.29 -0.84 10.81
N ALA A 111 14.28 0.44 10.46
CA ALA A 111 15.33 1.39 10.86
C ALA A 111 15.42 1.53 12.39
N ASP A 112 14.27 1.58 13.08
CA ASP A 112 14.22 1.67 14.53
C ASP A 112 14.76 0.38 15.19
N LEU A 113 14.40 -0.80 14.68
CA LEU A 113 14.96 -2.08 15.12
C LEU A 113 16.48 -2.13 14.94
N ASP A 114 16.98 -1.70 13.79
CA ASP A 114 18.42 -1.61 13.51
C ASP A 114 19.15 -0.63 14.44
N ALA A 115 18.46 0.41 14.90
CA ALA A 115 18.94 1.34 15.92
C ALA A 115 18.80 0.81 17.36
N GLY A 116 18.35 -0.44 17.53
CA GLY A 116 18.19 -1.10 18.82
C GLY A 116 16.92 -0.74 19.58
N GLN A 117 15.94 -0.10 18.93
CA GLN A 117 14.64 0.15 19.55
C GLN A 117 13.84 -1.15 19.66
N PRO A 118 13.18 -1.39 20.80
CA PRO A 118 12.38 -2.59 20.98
C PRO A 118 11.08 -2.49 20.16
N PHE A 119 10.76 -3.55 19.41
CA PHE A 119 9.46 -3.72 18.75
C PHE A 119 8.79 -5.01 19.22
N ALA A 120 7.44 -5.00 19.18
CA ALA A 120 6.67 -6.19 19.42
C ALA A 120 6.95 -7.24 18.34
N PRO A 121 7.12 -8.52 18.70
CA PRO A 121 7.35 -9.57 17.72
C PRO A 121 6.14 -9.74 16.80
N VAL A 122 6.41 -9.90 15.52
CA VAL A 122 5.40 -10.26 14.53
C VAL A 122 5.83 -11.55 13.85
N ASP A 123 4.85 -12.43 13.64
CA ASP A 123 5.11 -13.70 12.98
C ASP A 123 5.52 -13.45 11.52
N PRO A 124 6.56 -14.14 11.01
CA PRO A 124 6.89 -14.11 9.61
C PRO A 124 5.67 -14.53 8.77
N PRO A 125 5.42 -13.89 7.62
CA PRO A 125 4.34 -14.32 6.74
C PRO A 125 4.61 -15.76 6.27
N SER A 126 3.69 -16.67 6.58
CA SER A 126 3.79 -18.07 6.15
C SER A 126 3.10 -18.35 4.81
N ASN A 127 2.06 -17.58 4.47
CA ASN A 127 1.24 -17.75 3.27
C ASN A 127 0.71 -16.40 2.77
N LEU A 128 1.58 -15.52 2.26
CA LEU A 128 1.08 -14.36 1.52
C LEU A 128 0.54 -14.84 0.16
N PRO A 129 -0.69 -14.47 -0.20
CA PRO A 129 -1.25 -14.82 -1.49
C PRO A 129 -0.49 -14.13 -2.62
N ASP A 130 -0.52 -14.72 -3.81
CA ASP A 130 0.08 -14.09 -4.99
C ASP A 130 -0.74 -12.85 -5.40
N PHE A 131 -0.03 -11.80 -5.82
CA PHE A 131 -0.69 -10.65 -6.43
C PHE A 131 -1.38 -11.08 -7.73
N PRO A 132 -2.58 -10.56 -8.02
CA PRO A 132 -3.24 -10.81 -9.29
C PRO A 132 -2.34 -10.34 -10.44
N SER A 133 -2.37 -11.09 -11.55
CA SER A 133 -1.68 -10.69 -12.76
C SER A 133 -2.21 -9.36 -13.28
N ALA A 134 -1.36 -8.58 -13.95
CA ALA A 134 -1.77 -7.36 -14.62
C ALA A 134 -2.99 -7.63 -15.54
N PRO A 135 -3.98 -6.72 -15.57
CA PRO A 135 -5.20 -6.95 -16.32
C PRO A 135 -4.90 -7.02 -17.82
N SER A 136 -5.46 -8.02 -18.51
CA SER A 136 -5.46 -8.10 -19.98
C SER A 136 -6.83 -7.70 -20.51
N GLY A 137 -7.04 -6.40 -20.75
CA GLY A 137 -8.31 -5.84 -21.20
C GLY A 137 -9.08 -5.07 -20.11
N ASN A 138 -10.16 -4.39 -20.51
CA ASN A 138 -10.84 -3.38 -19.68
C ASN A 138 -11.62 -3.98 -18.50
N ASP A 139 -12.37 -5.06 -18.71
CA ASP A 139 -13.22 -5.67 -17.68
C ASP A 139 -12.39 -6.31 -16.55
N ALA A 140 -11.09 -6.56 -16.79
CA ALA A 140 -10.16 -7.08 -15.80
C ALA A 140 -9.61 -6.00 -14.85
N VAL A 141 -9.72 -4.71 -15.19
CA VAL A 141 -9.09 -3.61 -14.42
C VAL A 141 -9.74 -3.46 -13.04
N THR A 142 -11.08 -3.41 -12.98
CA THR A 142 -11.81 -3.23 -11.72
C THR A 142 -11.54 -4.39 -10.75
N THR A 143 -11.62 -5.62 -11.23
CA THR A 143 -11.35 -6.81 -10.43
C THR A 143 -9.91 -6.86 -9.93
N VAL A 144 -8.93 -6.45 -10.74
CA VAL A 144 -7.52 -6.43 -10.32
C VAL A 144 -7.28 -5.36 -9.25
N ILE A 145 -7.83 -4.16 -9.40
CA ILE A 145 -7.67 -3.08 -8.41
C ILE A 145 -8.29 -3.49 -7.06
N ASP A 146 -9.51 -4.04 -7.09
CA ASP A 146 -10.20 -4.58 -5.90
C ASP A 146 -9.38 -5.67 -5.22
N SER A 147 -8.94 -6.66 -6.02
CA SER A 147 -8.12 -7.77 -5.51
C SER A 147 -6.81 -7.27 -4.88
N ILE A 148 -6.11 -6.31 -5.50
CA ILE A 148 -4.87 -5.75 -4.91
C ILE A 148 -5.14 -5.08 -3.57
N TRP A 149 -6.22 -4.28 -3.49
CA TRP A 149 -6.59 -3.61 -2.23
C TRP A 149 -6.90 -4.63 -1.13
N THR A 150 -7.76 -5.62 -1.43
CA THR A 150 -8.09 -6.69 -0.46
C THR A 150 -6.83 -7.41 0.04
N LEU A 151 -5.93 -7.78 -0.87
CA LEU A 151 -4.70 -8.48 -0.52
C LEU A 151 -3.79 -7.66 0.39
N VAL A 152 -3.64 -6.36 0.11
CA VAL A 152 -2.84 -5.45 0.95
C VAL A 152 -3.50 -5.23 2.31
N ALA A 153 -4.82 -4.97 2.32
CA ALA A 153 -5.59 -4.74 3.54
C ALA A 153 -5.51 -5.95 4.47
N ASP A 154 -5.72 -7.16 3.96
CA ASP A 154 -5.65 -8.40 4.74
C ASP A 154 -4.26 -8.64 5.32
N ALA A 155 -3.20 -8.42 4.52
CA ALA A 155 -1.83 -8.55 4.99
C ALA A 155 -1.52 -7.58 6.14
N VAL A 156 -1.97 -6.32 6.05
CA VAL A 156 -1.80 -5.33 7.12
C VAL A 156 -2.62 -5.71 8.36
N GLN A 157 -3.83 -6.22 8.19
CA GLN A 157 -4.65 -6.70 9.32
C GLN A 157 -4.00 -7.86 10.08
N LEU A 158 -3.32 -8.78 9.38
CA LEU A 158 -2.55 -9.85 10.04
C LEU A 158 -1.45 -9.29 10.94
N VAL A 159 -0.77 -8.23 10.52
CA VAL A 159 0.23 -7.54 11.34
C VAL A 159 -0.43 -6.81 12.51
N LEU A 160 -1.52 -6.09 12.27
CA LEU A 160 -2.27 -5.35 13.30
C LEU A 160 -2.78 -6.25 14.42
N ALA A 161 -3.12 -7.51 14.11
CA ALA A 161 -3.54 -8.50 15.10
C ALA A 161 -2.43 -8.93 16.07
N LYS A 162 -1.16 -8.64 15.76
CA LYS A 162 0.02 -9.11 16.50
C LYS A 162 0.85 -7.98 17.09
N VAL A 163 0.90 -6.83 16.43
CA VAL A 163 1.67 -5.67 16.89
C VAL A 163 1.09 -5.10 18.17
N ALA A 164 1.97 -4.72 19.11
CA ALA A 164 1.54 -4.03 20.33
C ALA A 164 1.03 -2.61 20.04
N ASP A 165 0.30 -2.06 21.00
CA ASP A 165 -0.08 -0.64 20.96
C ASP A 165 1.17 0.24 20.91
N GLY A 166 1.23 1.10 19.90
CA GLY A 166 2.41 1.91 19.63
C GLY A 166 2.28 2.64 18.29
N PRO A 167 3.29 3.42 17.89
CA PRO A 167 3.13 4.32 16.77
C PRO A 167 3.03 3.58 15.41
N LEU A 168 3.64 2.40 15.27
CA LEU A 168 3.44 1.54 14.09
C LEU A 168 1.97 1.11 13.95
N LYS A 169 1.34 0.66 15.04
CA LYS A 169 -0.08 0.28 15.04
C LYS A 169 -0.97 1.45 14.62
N ILE A 170 -0.75 2.62 15.21
CA ILE A 170 -1.50 3.86 14.90
C ILE A 170 -1.35 4.23 13.41
N ALA A 171 -0.12 4.17 12.88
CA ALA A 171 0.14 4.47 11.48
C ALA A 171 -0.57 3.48 10.54
N LEU A 172 -0.52 2.19 10.84
CA LEU A 172 -1.16 1.14 10.02
C LEU A 172 -2.70 1.21 10.09
N GLU A 173 -3.28 1.40 11.27
CA GLU A 173 -4.73 1.58 11.44
C GLU A 173 -5.24 2.83 10.72
N GLY A 174 -4.52 3.95 10.88
CA GLY A 174 -4.85 5.20 10.20
C GLY A 174 -4.77 5.08 8.67
N SER A 175 -3.73 4.40 8.17
CA SER A 175 -3.55 4.16 6.73
C SER A 175 -4.62 3.22 6.20
N LEU A 176 -4.97 2.15 6.91
CA LEU A 176 -6.00 1.20 6.49
C LEU A 176 -7.37 1.89 6.39
N ALA A 177 -7.73 2.70 7.39
CA ALA A 177 -8.97 3.48 7.38
C ALA A 177 -9.01 4.52 6.24
N GLN A 178 -7.88 5.18 5.94
CA GLN A 178 -7.78 6.12 4.83
C GLN A 178 -7.88 5.41 3.47
N GLY A 179 -7.20 4.28 3.31
CA GLY A 179 -7.25 3.50 2.08
C GLY A 179 -8.63 2.92 1.80
N GLN A 180 -9.34 2.49 2.84
CA GLN A 180 -10.73 2.04 2.69
C GLN A 180 -11.62 3.17 2.15
N LYS A 181 -11.48 4.40 2.66
CA LYS A 181 -12.20 5.56 2.13
C LYS A 181 -11.82 5.90 0.69
N ALA A 182 -10.53 5.83 0.35
CA ALA A 182 -10.04 6.05 -1.01
C ALA A 182 -10.60 4.99 -1.98
N PHE A 183 -10.69 3.74 -1.52
CA PHE A 183 -11.25 2.65 -2.29
C PHE A 183 -12.77 2.79 -2.49
N GLU A 184 -13.51 3.16 -1.44
CA GLU A 184 -14.95 3.45 -1.52
C GLU A 184 -15.27 4.61 -2.47
N TYR A 185 -14.36 5.59 -2.59
CA TYR A 185 -14.46 6.67 -3.59
C TYR A 185 -14.17 6.19 -5.02
N LEU A 186 -13.20 5.28 -5.19
CA LEU A 186 -12.80 4.71 -6.48
C LEU A 186 -13.85 3.73 -7.05
N ALA A 187 -14.46 2.90 -6.20
CA ALA A 187 -15.38 1.85 -6.60
C ALA A 187 -16.53 2.31 -7.55
N PRO A 188 -17.29 3.39 -7.26
CA PRO A 188 -18.35 3.85 -8.18
C PRO A 188 -17.81 4.44 -9.48
N ILE A 189 -16.58 4.97 -9.49
CA ILE A 189 -15.92 5.47 -10.72
C ILE A 189 -15.59 4.28 -11.62
N LEU A 190 -15.02 3.21 -11.04
CA LEU A 190 -14.71 2.00 -11.78
C LEU A 190 -15.97 1.32 -12.31
N ASP A 191 -17.03 1.21 -11.50
CA ASP A 191 -18.30 0.62 -11.94
C ASP A 191 -18.96 1.43 -13.06
N LYS A 192 -18.96 2.77 -12.96
CA LYS A 192 -19.52 3.65 -14.00
C LYS A 192 -18.88 3.47 -15.38
N TYR A 193 -17.55 3.25 -15.43
CA TYR A 193 -16.80 3.26 -16.69
C TYR A 193 -16.36 1.87 -17.18
N PHE A 194 -16.30 0.88 -16.27
CA PHE A 194 -15.84 -0.48 -16.56
C PHE A 194 -16.80 -1.56 -16.05
N GLY A 195 -17.88 -1.21 -15.36
CA GLY A 195 -18.93 -2.16 -14.99
C GLY A 195 -19.60 -2.76 -16.22
N THR A 196 -20.05 -4.02 -16.11
CA THR A 196 -20.83 -4.65 -17.17
C THR A 196 -22.03 -3.79 -17.53
N PRO A 197 -22.26 -3.44 -18.81
CA PRO A 197 -23.49 -2.78 -19.20
C PRO A 197 -24.65 -3.68 -18.78
N SER A 198 -25.59 -3.11 -18.01
CA SER A 198 -26.84 -3.78 -17.70
C SER A 198 -27.57 -3.97 -19.03
N SER A 199 -27.57 -5.21 -19.51
CA SER A 199 -28.29 -5.67 -20.69
C SER A 199 -29.78 -5.45 -20.58
#